data_AF-A0A920MYY6-F1
#
_entry.id   AF-A0A920MYY6-F1
#
_cell.length_a   1.000
_cell.length_b   1.000
_cell.length_c   1.000
_cell.angle_alpha   90.00
_cell.angle_beta   90.00
_cell.angle_gamma   90.00
#
_symmetry.space_group_name_H-M   'P 1'
#
loop_
_entity.id
_entity.type
_entity.pdbx_description
1 polymer ?
#
loop_
_entity_poly.entity_id
_entity_poly.type
_entity_poly.pdbx_seq_one_letter_code
_entity_poly.pdbx_strand_id
1 'polypeptide(L)' 'MHLGVVHVFDLDEPKVRPREESIIETGFATPGDLVDDRESFETWSQICLDHLLGESDSGSG' A
#
# COMPACT_ATOMS: atom_id res chain seq x y z
N MET A 1 -8.48 21.66 -2.37
CA MET A 1 -8.12 20.70 -3.43
C MET A 1 -6.66 20.32 -3.20
N HIS A 2 -6.37 19.04 -2.94
CA HIS A 2 -5.00 18.53 -2.74
C HIS A 2 -4.63 17.65 -3.94
N LEU A 3 -3.48 17.90 -4.55
CA LEU A 3 -2.88 17.00 -5.54
C LEU A 3 -1.97 16.03 -4.77
N GLY A 4 -2.24 14.73 -4.86
CA GLY A 4 -1.37 13.68 -4.33
C GLY A 4 -0.64 12.98 -5.45
N VAL A 5 0.64 12.69 -5.23
CA VAL A 5 1.49 11.91 -6.14
C VAL A 5 1.90 10.64 -5.41
N VAL A 6 1.66 9.48 -6.02
CA VAL A 6 2.02 8.17 -5.46
C VAL A 6 3.33 7.73 -6.10
N HIS A 7 4.31 7.39 -5.27
CA HIS A 7 5.59 6.81 -5.71
C HIS A 7 5.60 5.33 -5.33
N VAL A 8 5.77 4.47 -6.33
CA VAL A 8 5.92 3.02 -6.14
C VAL A 8 7.41 2.68 -6.14
N PHE A 9 7.83 1.88 -5.17
CA PHE A 9 9.23 1.47 -5.01
C PHE A 9 9.32 -0.06 -5.04
N ASP A 10 10.15 -0.58 -5.92
CA ASP A 10 10.57 -1.98 -5.91
C ASP A 10 11.84 -2.11 -5.05
N LEU A 11 11.80 -3.02 -4.07
CA LEU A 11 12.87 -3.23 -3.10
C LEU A 11 13.34 -4.68 -3.15
N ASP A 12 14.64 -4.91 -3.01
CA ASP A 12 15.21 -6.27 -2.98
C ASP A 12 14.79 -7.05 -1.73
N GLU A 13 14.62 -6.37 -0.58
CA GLU A 13 14.30 -6.98 0.72
C GLU A 13 13.38 -6.09 1.58
N PRO A 14 12.45 -6.68 2.37
CA PRO A 14 11.46 -5.95 3.17
C PRO A 14 12.03 -5.46 4.53
N LYS A 15 13.16 -4.73 4.50
CA LYS A 15 13.88 -4.30 5.71
C LYS A 15 13.26 -3.05 6.34
N VAL A 16 12.16 -3.23 7.08
CA VAL A 16 11.48 -2.13 7.80
C VAL A 16 11.94 -2.08 9.26
N ARG A 17 12.24 -0.86 9.75
CA ARG A 17 12.58 -0.61 11.15
C ARG A 17 11.99 0.72 11.63
N PRO A 18 11.48 0.80 12.86
CA PRO A 18 10.99 2.06 13.40
C PRO A 18 12.14 3.04 13.63
N ARG A 19 11.88 4.33 13.42
CA ARG A 19 12.82 5.43 13.68
C ARG A 19 12.44 6.27 14.90
N GLU A 20 11.30 5.96 15.50
CA GLU A 20 10.72 6.63 16.67
C GLU A 20 10.20 5.55 17.63
N GLU A 21 10.34 5.76 18.94
CA GLU A 21 9.95 4.78 19.96
C GLU A 21 8.44 4.50 20.00
N SER A 22 7.62 5.44 19.54
CA SER A 22 6.16 5.34 19.51
C SER A 22 5.61 4.48 18.37
N ILE A 23 6.43 4.18 17.35
CA ILE A 23 6.02 3.39 16.19
C ILE A 23 6.48 1.95 16.40
N ILE A 24 5.52 1.06 16.65
CA ILE A 24 5.79 -0.32 17.10
C ILE A 24 5.49 -1.37 16.03
N GLU A 25 4.43 -1.18 15.23
CA GLU A 25 3.99 -2.15 14.22
C GLU A 25 4.43 -1.74 12.81
N THR A 26 5.75 -1.80 12.56
CA THR A 26 6.30 -1.49 11.22
C THR A 26 6.55 -2.76 10.42
N GLY A 27 6.03 -2.83 9.20
CA GLY A 27 6.25 -3.96 8.30
C GLY A 27 5.53 -3.80 6.98
N PHE A 28 5.61 -4.83 6.15
CA PHE A 28 4.78 -5.00 4.97
C PHE A 28 3.71 -6.06 5.25
N ALA A 29 2.51 -5.86 4.72
CA ALA A 29 1.45 -6.85 4.71
C ALA A 29 1.29 -7.41 3.28
N THR A 30 0.67 -8.58 3.14
CA THR A 30 0.41 -9.12 1.80
C THR A 30 -0.73 -8.35 1.12
N PRO A 31 -0.84 -8.39 -0.22
CA PRO A 31 -1.96 -7.76 -0.91
C PRO A 31 -3.33 -8.24 -0.41
N GLY A 32 -3.47 -9.52 -0.05
CA GLY A 32 -4.72 -10.07 0.49
C GLY A 32 -5.09 -9.45 1.83
N ASP A 33 -4.14 -9.37 2.76
CA ASP A 33 -4.35 -8.75 4.07
C ASP A 33 -4.78 -7.28 3.95
N LEU A 34 -4.19 -6.55 3.00
CA LEU A 34 -4.50 -5.14 2.74
C LEU A 34 -5.90 -4.95 2.13
N VAL A 35 -6.37 -5.89 1.31
CA VAL A 35 -7.72 -5.87 0.73
C VAL A 35 -8.75 -6.19 1.80
N ASP A 36 -8.48 -7.19 2.65
CA ASP A 36 -9.38 -7.58 3.74
C ASP A 36 -9.57 -6.45 4.76
N ASP A 37 -8.53 -5.65 5.02
CA ASP A 37 -8.59 -4.50 5.92
C ASP A 37 -8.83 -3.15 5.21
N ARG A 38 -9.21 -3.16 3.92
CA ARG A 38 -9.32 -1.96 3.08
C ARG A 38 -10.13 -0.83 3.72
N GLU A 39 -11.24 -1.17 4.38
CA GLU A 39 -12.16 -0.19 4.97
C GLU A 39 -11.60 0.53 6.20
N SER A 40 -10.57 -0.02 6.86
CA SER A 40 -9.93 0.61 8.02
C SER A 40 -9.00 1.75 7.62
N PHE A 41 -8.51 1.74 6.39
CA PHE A 41 -7.58 2.74 5.89
C PHE A 41 -8.25 4.08 5.55
N GLU A 42 -7.47 5.15 5.64
CA GLU A 42 -7.85 6.48 5.15
C GLU A 42 -8.15 6.49 3.64
N THR A 43 -8.98 7.44 3.19
CA THR A 43 -9.47 7.52 1.80
C THR A 43 -8.36 7.49 0.74
N TRP A 44 -7.22 8.13 0.98
CA TRP A 44 -6.10 8.14 0.02
C TRP A 44 -5.46 6.77 -0.16
N SER A 45 -5.30 6.02 0.93
CA SER A 45 -4.75 4.66 0.89
C SER A 45 -5.71 3.70 0.18
N GLN A 46 -7.02 3.84 0.40
CA GLN A 46 -8.04 3.07 -0.33
C GLN A 46 -7.94 3.29 -1.84
N ILE A 47 -7.81 4.54 -2.29
CA ILE A 47 -7.63 4.88 -3.72
C ILE A 47 -6.35 4.23 -4.28
N CYS A 48 -5.26 4.26 -3.52
CA CYS A 48 -4.00 3.63 -3.94
C CYS A 48 -4.14 2.10 -4.07
N LEU A 49 -4.77 1.45 -3.08
CA LEU A 49 -4.99 -0.01 -3.09
C LEU A 49 -5.89 -0.43 -4.26
N ASP A 50 -6.98 0.30 -4.51
CA ASP A 50 -7.88 0.02 -5.63
C ASP A 50 -7.16 0.08 -6.98
N HIS A 51 -6.30 1.08 -7.18
CA HIS A 51 -5.55 1.23 -8.42
C HIS A 51 -4.43 0.19 -8.55
N LEU A 52 -3.70 -0.11 -7.47
CA LEU A 52 -2.57 -1.04 -7.52
C LEU A 52 -3.00 -2.51 -7.61
N LEU A 53 -4.14 -2.87 -7.02
CA LEU A 53 -4.61 -4.25 -6.92
C LEU A 53 -5.81 -4.56 -7.82
N GLY A 54 -6.57 -3.54 -8.25
CA GLY A 54 -7.79 -3.68 -9.05
C GLY A 54 -7.59 -3.69 -10.57
N GLU A 55 -6.41 -3.34 -11.10
CA GLU A 55 -6.15 -3.27 -12.55
C GLU A 55 -5.07 -4.26 -13.02
N SER A 56 -5.20 -5.54 -12.67
CA SER A 56 -4.39 -6.62 -13.29
C SER A 56 -5.08 -7.33 -14.46
N ASP A 57 -6.19 -6.81 -15.01
CA ASP A 57 -6.82 -7.39 -16.21
C ASP A 57 -6.93 -6.39 -17.37
N SER A 58 -5.80 -6.12 -18.02
CA SER A 58 -5.77 -5.70 -19.43
C SER A 58 -4.38 -5.96 -20.04
N GLY A 59 -4.05 -7.24 -20.16
CA GLY A 59 -2.82 -7.72 -20.80
C GLY A 59 -2.96 -9.10 -21.44
N SER A 60 -4.14 -9.42 -21.97
CA SER A 60 -4.30 -10.48 -22.97
C SER A 60 -4.38 -9.83 -24.35
N GLY A 61 -3.32 -9.99 -25.14
CA GLY A 61 -3.19 -9.58 -26.53
C GLY A 61 -1.91 -10.14 -27.12
#